data_AF-A0A6C2YVY0-F1
#
_entry.id   AF-A0A6C2YVY0-F1
#
_cell.length_a   1.000
_cell.length_b   1.000
_cell.length_c   1.000
_cell.angle_alpha   90.00
_cell.angle_beta   90.00
_cell.angle_gamma   90.00
#
_symmetry.space_group_name_H-M   'P 1'
#
loop_
_entity.id
_entity.type
_entity.pdbx_description
1 polymer ?
#
loop_
_entity_poly.entity_id
_entity_poly.type
_entity_poly.pdbx_seq_one_letter_code
_entity_poly.pdbx_strand_id
1 'polypeptide(L)'
;MPASIHVNGPALIAVGAQGLQGQLAQLGISEDGVTIQLNNYDDPVMTDAGGMRVPVDLQEMGQDAIIRMRLVAYDLAILQRIRKRANAAAEGVGPSVGRLIASNNHGFRVAISSETDEPWRFFLCYPRSAQQVKVGTRRSMWDVEFYSWPLVNNLSTSFGARLYDHVFA
;
A
#
# COMPACT_ATOMS: atom_id res chain seq x y z
N MET A 1 11.79 -9.33 -33.25
CA MET A 1 12.09 -8.57 -32.02
C MET A 1 12.58 -9.57 -30.99
N PRO A 2 13.76 -9.40 -30.37
CA PRO A 2 14.20 -10.31 -29.31
C PRO A 2 13.27 -10.16 -28.11
N ALA A 3 12.60 -11.23 -27.72
CA ALA A 3 11.78 -11.27 -26.52
C ALA A 3 12.69 -11.55 -25.33
N SER A 4 12.78 -10.61 -24.38
CA SER A 4 13.46 -10.83 -23.10
C SER A 4 12.44 -11.33 -22.07
N ILE A 5 12.73 -12.50 -21.50
CA ILE A 5 11.97 -13.05 -20.38
C ILE A 5 12.52 -12.42 -19.10
N HIS A 6 11.71 -11.62 -18.44
CA HIS A 6 12.06 -11.04 -17.15
C HIS A 6 11.50 -11.94 -16.04
N VAL A 7 12.38 -12.46 -15.20
CA VAL A 7 12.00 -13.23 -14.01
C VAL A 7 12.29 -12.34 -12.82
N ASN A 8 11.25 -11.78 -12.23
CA ASN A 8 11.37 -11.01 -10.99
C ASN A 8 11.51 -12.02 -9.84
N GLY A 9 12.62 -11.93 -9.12
CA GLY A 9 12.89 -12.76 -7.95
C GLY A 9 11.94 -12.47 -6.78
N PRO A 10 12.18 -13.09 -5.61
CA PRO A 10 11.37 -12.84 -4.42
C PRO A 10 11.44 -11.36 -4.02
N ALA A 11 10.31 -10.78 -3.62
CA ALA A 11 10.27 -9.41 -3.14
C ALA A 11 10.40 -9.38 -1.61
N LEU A 12 11.28 -8.50 -1.12
CA LEU A 12 11.43 -8.22 0.29
C LEU A 12 10.47 -7.09 0.67
N ILE A 13 9.69 -7.32 1.72
CA ILE A 13 8.71 -6.35 2.22
C ILE A 13 9.17 -5.83 3.58
N ALA A 14 9.24 -4.51 3.69
CA ALA A 14 9.51 -3.81 4.93
C ALA A 14 8.35 -2.87 5.28
N VAL A 15 8.03 -2.79 6.57
CA VAL A 15 6.91 -1.99 7.07
C VAL A 15 7.40 -1.06 8.19
N GLY A 16 6.94 0.18 8.15
CA GLY A 16 7.21 1.21 9.15
C GLY A 16 5.94 1.84 9.67
N ALA A 17 6.07 2.50 10.82
CA ALA A 17 5.01 3.36 11.33
C ALA A 17 4.84 4.61 10.45
N GLN A 18 3.60 5.07 10.24
CA GLN A 18 3.34 6.39 9.64
C GLN A 18 4.07 7.49 10.44
N GLY A 19 4.78 8.38 9.74
CA GLY A 19 5.44 9.55 10.33
C GLY A 19 6.89 9.37 10.81
N LEU A 20 7.32 8.15 11.16
CA LEU A 20 8.69 7.88 11.60
C LEU A 20 9.61 7.63 10.38
N GLN A 21 10.54 8.53 10.12
CA GLN A 21 11.55 8.36 9.07
C GLN A 21 12.64 7.36 9.53
N GLY A 22 13.05 6.45 8.64
CA GLY A 22 14.22 5.58 8.85
C GLY A 22 14.03 4.29 9.67
N GLN A 23 12.84 4.02 10.23
CA GLN A 23 12.57 2.79 10.98
C GLN A 23 11.63 1.85 10.22
N LEU A 24 12.10 1.32 9.09
CA LEU A 24 11.43 0.21 8.41
C LEU A 24 11.89 -1.10 9.04
N ALA A 25 10.94 -1.91 9.50
CA ALA A 25 11.21 -3.25 10.01
C ALA A 25 10.86 -4.27 8.92
N GLN A 26 11.72 -5.26 8.72
CA GLN A 26 11.51 -6.28 7.68
C GLN A 26 10.32 -7.17 8.05
N LEU A 27 9.23 -7.08 7.29
CA LEU A 27 8.04 -7.89 7.52
C LEU A 27 8.26 -9.32 7.08
N GLY A 28 8.84 -9.51 5.89
CA GLY A 28 8.99 -10.84 5.31
C GLY A 28 9.37 -10.86 3.84
N ILE A 29 9.26 -12.04 3.25
CA ILE A 29 9.55 -12.34 1.84
C ILE A 29 8.30 -12.96 1.21
N SER A 30 7.97 -12.51 -0.01
CA SER A 30 6.85 -13.06 -0.77
C SER A 30 7.20 -14.36 -1.50
N GLU A 31 6.20 -15.23 -1.69
CA GLU A 31 6.37 -16.48 -2.44
C GLU A 31 6.46 -16.25 -3.95
N ASP A 32 5.59 -15.38 -4.45
CA ASP A 32 5.26 -15.23 -5.86
C ASP A 32 5.17 -13.73 -6.21
N GLY A 33 6.10 -12.95 -5.67
CA GLY A 33 6.14 -11.49 -5.87
C GLY A 33 5.04 -10.73 -5.11
N VAL A 34 4.84 -9.48 -5.49
CA VAL A 34 3.82 -8.58 -4.95
C VAL A 34 3.06 -7.98 -6.12
N THR A 35 1.73 -8.03 -6.08
CA THR A 35 0.89 -7.38 -7.09
C THR A 35 0.55 -5.97 -6.62
N ILE A 36 0.97 -4.98 -7.39
CA ILE A 36 0.64 -3.57 -7.16
C ILE A 36 -0.33 -3.13 -8.27
N GLN A 37 -1.51 -2.68 -7.87
CA GLN A 37 -2.50 -2.12 -8.77
C GLN A 37 -2.69 -0.64 -8.43
N LEU A 38 -2.31 0.24 -9.36
CA LEU A 38 -2.54 1.68 -9.27
C LEU A 38 -3.84 2.01 -10.00
N ASN A 39 -4.80 2.64 -9.31
CA ASN A 39 -6.01 3.13 -9.97
C ASN A 39 -5.95 4.65 -10.01
N ASN A 40 -5.94 5.19 -11.22
CA ASN A 40 -6.05 6.62 -11.45
C ASN A 40 -7.53 6.94 -11.65
N TYR A 41 -7.99 8.00 -11.00
CA TYR A 41 -9.34 8.51 -11.17
C TYR A 41 -9.26 9.81 -11.95
N ASP A 42 -9.92 9.86 -13.09
CA ASP A 42 -10.06 11.02 -13.94
C ASP A 42 -11.55 11.31 -14.16
N ASP A 43 -11.89 12.59 -14.23
CA ASP A 43 -13.25 13.06 -14.50
C ASP A 43 -13.24 13.95 -15.75
N PRO A 44 -13.99 13.61 -16.80
CA PRO A 44 -14.04 14.42 -18.00
C PRO A 44 -14.72 15.77 -17.78
N VAL A 45 -14.03 16.85 -18.15
CA VAL A 45 -14.60 18.20 -18.15
C VAL A 45 -15.27 18.44 -19.49
N MET A 46 -16.60 18.34 -19.48
CA MET A 46 -17.43 18.59 -20.65
C MET A 46 -17.69 20.09 -20.81
N THR A 47 -17.29 20.66 -21.95
CA THR A 47 -17.65 22.03 -22.32
C THR A 47 -18.20 22.06 -23.73
N ASP A 48 -19.06 23.05 -24.03
CA ASP A 48 -19.71 23.19 -25.34
C ASP A 48 -18.71 23.39 -26.50
N ALA A 49 -17.48 23.81 -26.18
CA ALA A 49 -16.41 23.99 -27.17
C ALA A 49 -15.96 22.68 -27.84
N GLY A 50 -16.12 21.52 -27.17
CA GLY A 50 -15.77 20.20 -27.71
C GLY A 50 -16.92 19.47 -28.41
N GLY A 51 -18.11 20.07 -28.39
CA GLY A 51 -19.36 19.41 -28.77
C GLY A 51 -19.87 18.43 -27.70
N MET A 52 -21.09 17.94 -27.87
CA MET A 52 -21.83 17.20 -26.83
C MET A 52 -21.24 15.83 -26.42
N ARG A 53 -20.19 15.34 -27.10
CA ARG A 53 -19.70 13.96 -26.94
C ARG A 53 -18.20 13.82 -26.69
N VAL A 54 -17.42 14.90 -26.82
CA VAL A 54 -15.97 14.85 -26.64
C VAL A 54 -15.60 15.76 -25.47
N PRO A 55 -14.94 15.23 -24.42
CA PRO A 55 -14.45 16.08 -23.34
C PRO A 55 -13.39 17.02 -23.88
N VAL A 56 -13.43 18.28 -23.44
CA VAL A 56 -12.42 19.27 -23.81
C VAL A 56 -11.15 19.07 -23.00
N ASP A 57 -11.29 18.56 -21.78
CA ASP A 57 -10.17 18.23 -20.91
C ASP A 57 -10.52 17.06 -19.97
N LEU A 58 -9.50 16.45 -19.37
CA LEU A 58 -9.63 15.46 -18.31
C LEU A 58 -9.09 16.05 -17.01
N GLN A 59 -9.93 16.10 -15.98
CA GLN A 59 -9.52 16.53 -14.65
C GLN A 59 -9.04 15.33 -13.84
N GLU A 60 -7.80 15.36 -13.36
CA GLU A 60 -7.27 14.35 -12.45
C GLU A 60 -7.95 14.45 -11.07
N MET A 61 -8.62 13.37 -10.64
CA MET A 61 -9.32 13.25 -9.36
C MET A 61 -8.50 12.46 -8.31
N GLY A 62 -7.23 12.21 -8.62
CA GLY A 62 -6.27 11.55 -7.75
C GLY A 62 -6.08 10.07 -8.06
N GLN A 63 -5.45 9.38 -7.12
CA GLN A 63 -4.95 8.03 -7.33
C GLN A 63 -5.06 7.22 -6.02
N ASP A 64 -5.31 5.93 -6.15
CA ASP A 64 -5.12 4.96 -5.07
C ASP A 64 -4.25 3.78 -5.51
N ALA A 65 -3.82 2.96 -4.54
CA ALA A 65 -3.14 1.72 -4.82
C ALA A 65 -3.67 0.56 -3.96
N ILE A 66 -3.78 -0.61 -4.58
CA ILE A 66 -4.04 -1.88 -3.91
C ILE A 66 -2.78 -2.75 -4.06
N ILE A 67 -2.25 -3.20 -2.93
CA ILE A 67 -1.01 -3.98 -2.86
C ILE A 67 -1.36 -5.33 -2.25
N ARG A 68 -1.18 -6.40 -3.01
CA ARG A 68 -1.49 -7.78 -2.59
C ARG A 68 -0.23 -8.62 -2.55
N MET A 69 -0.04 -9.34 -1.46
CA MET A 69 1.13 -10.21 -1.28
C MET A 69 0.79 -11.44 -0.45
N ARG A 70 1.47 -12.56 -0.76
CA ARG A 70 1.49 -13.77 0.06
C ARG A 70 2.86 -13.96 0.66
N LEU A 71 2.94 -13.96 1.99
CA LEU A 71 4.19 -14.11 2.74
C LEU A 71 4.44 -15.57 3.11
N VAL A 72 5.65 -16.05 2.82
CA VAL A 72 6.11 -17.40 3.20
C VAL A 72 6.91 -17.38 4.49
N ALA A 73 7.82 -16.42 4.59
CA ALA A 73 8.62 -16.16 5.77
C ALA A 73 8.28 -14.76 6.26
N TYR A 74 7.79 -14.64 7.49
CA TYR A 74 7.40 -13.38 8.07
C TYR A 74 7.72 -13.32 9.56
N ASP A 75 7.95 -12.11 10.05
CA ASP A 75 8.11 -11.86 11.48
C ASP A 75 6.73 -11.70 12.16
N LEU A 76 6.45 -12.60 13.10
CA LEU A 76 5.23 -12.60 13.90
C LEU A 76 5.07 -11.33 14.75
N ALA A 77 6.17 -10.76 15.28
CA ALA A 77 6.10 -9.58 16.13
C ALA A 77 5.65 -8.36 15.33
N ILE A 78 6.15 -8.21 14.11
CA ILE A 78 5.76 -7.11 13.20
C ILE A 78 4.32 -7.31 12.74
N LEU A 79 3.93 -8.54 12.40
CA LEU A 79 2.56 -8.86 12.02
C LEU A 79 1.58 -8.52 13.16
N GLN A 80 1.90 -8.89 14.40
CA GLN A 80 1.10 -8.52 15.58
C GLN A 80 1.01 -7.00 15.76
N ARG A 81 2.10 -6.25 15.53
CA ARG A 81 2.07 -4.78 15.55
C ARG A 81 1.14 -4.23 14.46
N ILE A 82 1.14 -4.82 13.27
CA ILE A 82 0.24 -4.43 12.18
C ILE A 82 -1.22 -4.65 12.61
N ARG A 83 -1.54 -5.81 13.19
CA ARG A 83 -2.91 -6.10 13.69
C ARG A 83 -3.33 -5.14 14.78
N LYS A 84 -2.49 -4.94 15.80
CA LYS A 84 -2.79 -4.06 16.94
C LYS A 84 -2.96 -2.60 16.53
N ARG A 85 -2.23 -2.12 15.53
CA ARG A 85 -2.40 -0.74 15.04
C ARG A 85 -3.61 -0.60 14.12
N ALA A 86 -3.94 -1.62 13.33
CA ALA A 86 -5.15 -1.62 12.52
C ALA A 86 -6.42 -1.70 13.38
N ASN A 87 -6.37 -2.45 14.48
CA ASN A 87 -7.43 -2.56 15.48
C ASN A 87 -6.89 -2.13 16.85
N ALA A 88 -6.89 -0.82 17.11
CA ALA A 88 -6.38 -0.24 18.35
C ALA A 88 -7.28 -0.48 19.59
N ALA A 89 -8.26 -1.37 19.48
CA ALA A 89 -9.08 -1.80 20.60
C ALA A 89 -8.35 -2.85 21.45
N ALA A 90 -8.76 -2.95 22.72
CA ALA A 90 -8.33 -4.05 23.57
C ALA A 90 -8.81 -5.40 22.99
N GLU A 91 -8.10 -6.48 23.31
CA GLU A 91 -8.53 -7.82 22.90
C GLU A 91 -9.95 -8.11 23.39
N GLY A 92 -10.82 -8.58 22.48
CA GLY A 92 -12.24 -8.83 22.77
C GLY A 92 -13.15 -7.60 22.68
N VAL A 93 -12.61 -6.40 22.45
CA VAL A 93 -13.39 -5.17 22.25
C VAL A 93 -13.40 -4.82 20.77
N GLY A 94 -14.59 -4.47 20.23
CA GLY A 94 -14.71 -4.00 18.85
C GLY A 94 -14.01 -2.65 18.64
N PRO A 95 -13.48 -2.38 17.44
CA PRO A 95 -12.91 -1.08 17.11
C PRO A 95 -13.96 0.03 17.20
N SER A 96 -13.53 1.25 17.58
CA SER A 96 -14.40 2.42 17.51
C SER A 96 -14.77 2.74 16.06
N VAL A 97 -16.03 2.58 15.70
CA VAL A 97 -16.54 2.88 14.35
C VAL A 97 -16.43 4.38 14.07
N GLY A 98 -16.07 4.75 12.83
CA GLY A 98 -16.01 6.14 12.38
C GLY A 98 -14.67 6.87 12.64
N ARG A 99 -13.64 6.18 13.12
CA ARG A 99 -12.33 6.79 13.38
C ARG A 99 -11.56 7.09 12.09
N LEU A 100 -10.97 8.28 12.00
CA LEU A 100 -10.09 8.67 10.89
C LEU A 100 -8.76 7.91 10.96
N ILE A 101 -8.39 7.16 9.91
CA ILE A 101 -7.21 6.28 9.91
C ILE A 101 -5.90 7.09 9.85
N ALA A 102 -5.79 8.00 8.87
CA ALA A 102 -4.57 8.75 8.62
C ALA A 102 -4.24 9.77 9.72
N SER A 103 -5.27 10.46 10.24
CA SER A 103 -5.10 11.47 11.30
C SER A 103 -4.75 10.87 12.66
N ASN A 104 -5.06 9.60 12.88
CA ASN A 104 -4.79 8.91 14.15
C ASN A 104 -3.56 8.00 14.10
N ASN A 105 -2.70 8.12 13.07
CA ASN A 105 -1.48 7.32 12.92
C ASN A 105 -1.72 5.79 12.88
N HIS A 106 -2.89 5.36 12.38
CA HIS A 106 -3.17 3.93 12.14
C HIS A 106 -2.59 3.43 10.82
N GLY A 107 -2.07 4.34 9.99
CA GLY A 107 -1.37 4.00 8.77
C GLY A 107 -0.01 3.37 9.01
N PHE A 108 0.45 2.70 7.96
CA PHE A 108 1.79 2.16 7.83
C PHE A 108 2.47 2.73 6.60
N ARG A 109 3.80 2.69 6.62
CA ARG A 109 4.62 2.82 5.42
C ARG A 109 4.97 1.42 4.95
N VAL A 110 4.84 1.16 3.66
CA VAL A 110 5.19 -0.14 3.06
C VAL A 110 6.25 0.12 2.02
N ALA A 111 7.39 -0.53 2.17
CA ALA A 111 8.46 -0.53 1.19
C ALA A 111 8.61 -1.94 0.62
N ILE A 112 8.64 -2.06 -0.69
CA ILE A 112 8.81 -3.30 -1.41
C ILE A 112 10.07 -3.15 -2.24
N SER A 113 11.00 -4.09 -2.11
CA SER A 113 12.23 -4.12 -2.89
C SER A 113 12.37 -5.46 -3.57
N SER A 114 12.70 -5.45 -4.85
CA SER A 114 13.11 -6.62 -5.63
C SER A 114 14.51 -6.38 -6.18
N GLU A 115 15.24 -7.43 -6.52
CA GLU A 115 16.57 -7.31 -7.12
C GLU A 115 16.54 -6.75 -8.55
N THR A 116 15.41 -6.91 -9.24
CA THR A 116 15.26 -6.63 -10.67
C THR A 116 14.48 -5.37 -10.99
N ASP A 117 13.82 -4.76 -10.00
CA ASP A 117 12.94 -3.61 -10.18
C ASP A 117 13.25 -2.49 -9.19
N GLU A 118 12.85 -1.27 -9.54
CA GLU A 118 12.94 -0.13 -8.63
C GLU A 118 12.09 -0.38 -7.38
N PRO A 119 12.57 0.04 -6.20
CA PRO A 119 11.84 -0.21 -4.97
C PRO A 119 10.58 0.64 -4.93
N TRP A 120 9.49 0.09 -4.42
CA TRP A 120 8.22 0.78 -4.29
C TRP A 120 8.02 1.20 -2.84
N ARG A 121 7.95 2.51 -2.57
CA ARG A 121 7.72 3.04 -1.22
C ARG A 121 6.37 3.74 -1.16
N PHE A 122 5.44 3.19 -0.39
CA PHE A 122 4.14 3.78 -0.12
C PHE A 122 4.13 4.46 1.26
N PHE A 123 3.72 5.73 1.29
CA PHE A 123 3.82 6.56 2.49
C PHE A 123 2.68 6.36 3.49
N LEU A 124 1.52 5.91 2.99
CA LEU A 124 0.33 5.66 3.78
C LEU A 124 -0.39 4.43 3.26
N CYS A 125 -0.39 3.36 4.05
CA CYS A 125 -1.07 2.11 3.77
C CYS A 125 -1.92 1.70 4.96
N TYR A 126 -3.05 1.06 4.67
CA TYR A 126 -3.91 0.43 5.67
C TYR A 126 -4.27 -0.99 5.23
N PRO A 127 -4.18 -2.00 6.11
CA PRO A 127 -4.54 -3.36 5.74
C PRO A 127 -6.06 -3.45 5.47
N ARG A 128 -6.43 -3.82 4.24
CA ARG A 128 -7.83 -3.80 3.75
C ARG A 128 -8.24 -5.21 3.28
N SER A 129 -8.30 -6.16 4.20
CA SER A 129 -8.92 -7.48 3.96
C SER A 129 -9.12 -8.25 5.27
N ALA A 130 -9.95 -9.29 5.24
CA ALA A 130 -10.01 -10.26 6.33
C ALA A 130 -8.62 -10.90 6.48
N GLN A 131 -7.94 -10.59 7.58
CA GLN A 131 -6.66 -11.18 7.94
C GLN A 131 -6.86 -12.67 8.22
N GLN A 132 -6.77 -13.49 7.18
CA GLN A 132 -7.03 -14.92 7.27
C GLN A 132 -5.89 -15.59 8.05
N VAL A 133 -6.19 -15.97 9.30
CA VAL A 133 -5.28 -16.78 10.12
C VAL A 133 -5.63 -18.24 9.94
N LYS A 134 -4.76 -18.96 9.22
CA LYS A 134 -4.83 -20.40 9.19
C LYS A 134 -4.17 -20.97 10.46
N VAL A 135 -4.99 -21.44 11.40
CA VAL A 135 -4.57 -21.94 12.73
C VAL A 135 -4.10 -23.41 12.69
N GLY A 136 -3.78 -23.95 11.51
CA GLY A 136 -3.30 -25.33 11.38
C GLY A 136 -3.01 -25.72 9.93
N THR A 137 -1.71 -25.89 9.63
CA THR A 137 -1.19 -26.35 8.33
C THR A 137 0.25 -26.84 8.45
N ARG A 138 0.70 -27.66 7.50
CA ARG A 138 2.12 -28.02 7.33
C ARG A 138 3.04 -26.79 7.10
N ARG A 139 2.49 -25.70 6.54
CA ARG A 139 3.15 -24.40 6.35
C ARG A 139 2.12 -23.28 6.55
N SER A 140 2.40 -22.31 7.43
CA SER A 140 1.59 -21.11 7.59
C SER A 140 1.98 -20.08 6.54
N MET A 141 1.06 -19.80 5.61
CA MET A 141 1.18 -18.68 4.67
C MET A 141 0.29 -17.55 5.15
N TRP A 142 0.72 -16.32 4.91
CA TRP A 142 -0.02 -15.14 5.34
C TRP A 142 -0.33 -14.22 4.15
N ASP A 143 -1.61 -14.11 3.82
CA ASP A 143 -2.09 -13.23 2.75
C ASP A 143 -2.41 -11.85 3.32
N VAL A 144 -1.86 -10.80 2.69
CA VAL A 144 -2.08 -9.41 3.10
C VAL A 144 -2.47 -8.58 1.88
N GLU A 145 -3.49 -7.75 2.09
CA GLU A 145 -3.82 -6.67 1.18
C GLU A 145 -3.64 -5.33 1.91
N PHE A 146 -2.85 -4.44 1.34
CA PHE A 146 -2.74 -3.06 1.76
C PHE A 146 -3.45 -2.16 0.75
N TYR A 147 -4.22 -1.22 1.27
CA TYR A 147 -4.78 -0.11 0.51
C TYR A 147 -3.99 1.16 0.83
N SER A 148 -3.57 1.87 -0.22
CA SER A 148 -2.80 3.11 -0.11
C SER A 148 -3.50 4.25 -0.84
N TRP A 149 -3.40 5.44 -0.26
CA TRP A 149 -3.94 6.67 -0.84
C TRP A 149 -3.06 7.87 -0.44
N PRO A 150 -3.03 8.94 -1.25
CA PRO A 150 -2.31 10.16 -0.90
C PRO A 150 -3.05 10.92 0.21
N LEU A 151 -2.32 11.35 1.24
CA LEU A 151 -2.89 12.19 2.30
C LEU A 151 -2.84 13.66 1.89
N VAL A 152 -3.99 14.21 1.49
CA VAL A 152 -4.13 15.56 0.90
C VAL A 152 -3.70 16.71 1.85
N ASN A 153 -3.67 16.49 3.16
CA ASN A 153 -3.40 17.56 4.14
C ASN A 153 -1.93 17.75 4.53
N ASN A 154 -0.98 17.01 3.95
CA ASN A 154 0.44 17.16 4.25
C ASN A 154 1.15 17.92 3.12
N LEU A 155 0.77 19.20 2.96
CA LEU A 155 1.31 20.16 2.00
C LEU A 155 2.69 20.67 2.43
N SER A 156 3.70 19.80 2.38
CA SER A 156 5.09 20.18 2.62
C SER A 156 5.99 19.49 1.60
N THR A 157 5.83 19.86 0.33
CA THR A 157 6.86 19.88 -0.70
C THR A 157 6.23 20.37 -2.00
N SER A 158 7.04 20.95 -2.88
CA SER A 158 6.72 21.47 -4.21
C SER A 158 6.02 20.48 -5.18
N PHE A 159 5.60 19.29 -4.72
CA PHE A 159 5.14 18.16 -5.54
C PHE A 159 3.76 17.61 -5.14
N GLY A 160 3.04 18.25 -4.21
CA GLY A 160 1.74 17.76 -3.75
C GLY A 160 1.81 16.48 -2.88
N ALA A 161 0.65 15.86 -2.61
CA ALA A 161 0.56 14.65 -1.79
C ALA A 161 1.01 13.43 -2.61
N ARG A 162 2.22 12.92 -2.34
CA ARG A 162 2.78 11.75 -3.03
C ARG A 162 2.14 10.44 -2.54
N LEU A 163 1.73 9.59 -3.47
CA LEU A 163 1.25 8.23 -3.18
C LEU A 163 2.43 7.27 -2.92
N TYR A 164 3.40 7.24 -3.85
CA TYR A 164 4.58 6.39 -3.77
C TYR A 164 5.85 7.10 -4.26
N ASP A 165 7.01 6.47 -4.01
CA ASP A 165 8.34 6.92 -4.46
C ASP A 165 9.24 5.70 -4.75
N HIS A 166 10.22 5.88 -5.63
CA HIS A 166 11.24 4.90 -6.01
C HIS A 166 12.62 5.14 -5.41
N VAL A 167 12.85 6.26 -4.73
CA VAL A 167 14.19 6.63 -4.24
C VAL A 167 14.50 6.01 -2.87
N PHE A 168 15.66 5.33 -2.77
CA PHE A 168 16.30 5.01 -1.48
C PHE A 168 17.03 6.23 -0.92
N ALA A 169 16.37 6.98 -0.04
CA ALA A 169 17.06 7.69 1.03
C ALA A 169 17.45 6.71 2.14
#